data_AF-A0A7V9HZS6-F1
#
_entry.id   AF-A0A7V9HZS6-F1
#
_cell.length_a   1.000
_cell.length_b   1.000
_cell.length_c   1.000
_cell.angle_alpha   90.00
_cell.angle_beta   90.00
_cell.angle_gamma   90.00
#
_symmetry.space_group_name_H-M   'P 1'
#
loop_
_entity.id
_entity.type
_entity.pdbx_description
1 polymer ?
#
loop_
_entity_poly.entity_id
_entity_poly.type
_entity_poly.pdbx_seq_one_letter_code
_entity_poly.pdbx_strand_id
1 'polypeptide(L)'
;MKTFLTTACLFVVTTVAIIPFIASTVFGQEKKTAKVPPSPAESVTPHVSGAPAASKPILEGLDEFIVEQMKEWNVPGLAIAIVRDGKVIHSKGYGFRDVEKQLPVTPKTLFAIGSITKSFAVVTLGMLADEGKLDWDKPVREYVRNFRLYDPVATERITMRDLVSHRSGLPGHDFFMYEVGLSQKEMIESLWSWILRIPKALRC
;
A
#
# COMPACT_ATOMS: atom_id res chain seq x y z
N MET A 1 -11.54 32.95 -23.96
CA MET A 1 -10.83 31.83 -23.31
C MET A 1 -9.91 32.30 -22.16
N LYS A 2 -10.35 33.29 -21.37
CA LYS A 2 -9.64 33.82 -20.18
C LYS A 2 -10.59 34.00 -18.97
N THR A 3 -11.79 33.42 -19.04
CA THR A 3 -12.88 33.65 -18.05
C THR A 3 -13.29 32.39 -17.30
N PHE A 4 -12.70 31.22 -17.61
CA PHE A 4 -13.01 29.96 -16.94
C PHE A 4 -12.04 29.61 -15.80
N LEU A 5 -10.90 30.30 -15.69
CA LEU A 5 -9.87 29.97 -14.71
C LEU A 5 -10.01 30.72 -13.37
N THR A 6 -10.89 31.73 -13.30
CA THR A 6 -11.05 32.57 -12.10
C THR A 6 -12.15 32.09 -11.16
N THR A 7 -13.06 31.20 -11.60
CA THR A 7 -14.22 30.75 -10.79
C THR A 7 -13.97 29.45 -10.03
N ALA A 8 -12.96 28.66 -10.40
CA ALA A 8 -12.61 27.42 -9.71
C ALA A 8 -11.76 27.63 -8.45
N CYS A 9 -11.19 28.83 -8.26
CA CYS A 9 -10.29 29.13 -7.14
C CYS A 9 -11.03 29.60 -5.87
N LEU A 10 -12.33 29.87 -5.92
CA LEU A 10 -13.09 30.41 -4.78
C LEU A 10 -13.91 29.38 -3.98
N PHE A 11 -13.94 28.11 -4.39
CA PHE A 11 -14.69 27.05 -3.68
C PHE A 11 -13.84 26.15 -2.78
N VAL A 12 -12.51 26.29 -2.78
CA VAL A 12 -11.60 25.44 -1.97
C VAL A 12 -11.24 26.08 -0.62
N VAL A 13 -11.67 27.33 -0.35
CA VAL A 13 -11.24 28.10 0.84
C VAL A 13 -12.26 28.12 1.99
N THR A 14 -13.47 27.57 1.85
CA THR A 14 -14.53 27.71 2.88
C THR A 14 -14.92 26.45 3.66
N THR A 15 -14.28 25.29 3.47
CA THR A 15 -14.62 24.06 4.23
C THR A 15 -13.60 23.62 5.28
N VAL A 16 -12.51 24.37 5.48
CA VAL A 16 -11.45 24.03 6.46
C VAL A 16 -11.77 24.48 7.89
N ALA A 17 -12.88 25.20 8.13
CA ALA A 17 -13.15 25.82 9.44
C ALA A 17 -14.29 25.21 10.28
N ILE A 18 -14.90 24.07 9.91
CA ILE A 18 -16.04 23.50 10.66
C ILE A 18 -15.75 22.13 11.30
N ILE A 19 -14.63 21.49 10.96
CA ILE A 19 -14.33 20.11 11.40
C ILE A 19 -13.87 19.99 12.88
N PRO A 20 -13.27 20.99 13.56
CA PRO A 20 -12.90 20.81 14.97
C PRO A 20 -14.04 20.96 15.99
N PHE A 21 -15.23 21.45 15.63
CA PHE A 21 -16.22 21.89 16.63
C PHE A 21 -17.27 20.83 17.04
N ILE A 22 -17.46 19.76 16.27
CA ILE A 22 -18.42 18.68 16.60
C ILE A 22 -17.76 17.54 17.39
N ALA A 23 -16.43 17.43 17.37
CA ALA A 23 -15.71 16.34 18.03
C ALA A 23 -15.64 16.48 19.57
N SER A 24 -15.90 17.66 20.13
CA SER A 24 -15.75 17.93 21.57
C SER A 24 -17.03 17.76 22.39
N THR A 25 -18.20 17.57 21.77
CA THR A 25 -19.50 17.54 22.49
C THR A 25 -20.23 16.20 22.46
N VAL A 26 -19.74 15.19 21.71
CA VAL A 26 -20.41 13.87 21.62
C VAL A 26 -19.63 12.73 22.28
N PHE A 27 -18.30 12.82 22.39
CA PHE A 27 -17.50 11.76 23.02
C PHE A 27 -16.98 12.18 24.38
N GLY A 28 -17.91 12.13 25.34
CA GLY A 28 -17.59 11.97 26.75
C GLY A 28 -16.68 10.76 26.99
N GLN A 29 -15.82 10.92 27.97
CA GLN A 29 -14.75 10.02 28.38
C GLN A 29 -15.22 8.58 28.64
N GLU A 30 -14.56 7.60 28.03
CA GLU A 30 -14.00 6.47 28.78
C GLU A 30 -12.75 5.93 28.06
N LYS A 31 -11.58 6.44 28.46
CA LYS A 31 -10.29 5.81 28.14
C LYS A 31 -10.12 4.58 29.03
N LYS A 32 -10.58 3.42 28.59
CA LYS A 32 -10.00 2.15 29.02
C LYS A 32 -8.77 1.88 28.16
N THR A 33 -7.60 2.19 28.72
CA THR A 33 -6.30 1.81 28.19
C THR A 33 -6.15 0.29 28.27
N ALA A 34 -6.57 -0.41 27.22
CA ALA A 34 -6.05 -1.75 26.97
C ALA A 34 -4.56 -1.59 26.67
N LYS A 35 -3.73 -2.04 27.62
CA LYS A 35 -2.28 -2.12 27.47
C LYS A 35 -1.97 -3.07 26.32
N VAL A 36 -1.66 -2.50 25.16
CA VAL A 36 -1.06 -3.25 24.05
C VAL A 36 0.22 -3.88 24.61
N PRO A 37 0.37 -5.21 24.63
CA PRO A 37 1.61 -5.82 25.06
C PRO A 37 2.73 -5.29 24.16
N PRO A 38 3.91 -4.96 24.72
CA PRO A 38 5.01 -4.49 23.92
C PRO A 38 5.28 -5.51 22.81
N SER A 39 5.20 -5.04 21.56
CA SER A 39 5.75 -5.76 20.41
C SER A 39 7.19 -6.18 20.76
N PRO A 40 7.68 -7.35 20.32
CA PRO A 40 9.09 -7.71 20.42
C PRO A 40 9.90 -6.80 19.47
N ALA A 41 9.98 -5.53 19.83
CA ALA A 41 10.88 -4.53 19.27
C ALA A 41 12.15 -4.52 20.13
N GLU A 42 12.74 -5.68 20.34
CA GLU A 42 14.12 -5.80 20.81
C GLU A 42 14.87 -6.72 19.86
N SER A 43 15.83 -6.12 19.17
CA SER A 43 16.89 -6.71 18.32
C SER A 43 16.64 -6.99 16.83
N VAL A 44 15.77 -6.23 16.16
CA VAL A 44 16.12 -5.83 14.77
C VAL A 44 16.63 -4.40 14.82
N THR A 45 17.84 -4.22 15.34
CA THR A 45 18.61 -3.01 15.02
C THR A 45 18.73 -2.99 13.50
N PRO A 46 18.21 -1.98 12.78
CA PRO A 46 18.67 -1.78 11.42
C PRO A 46 20.15 -1.50 11.59
N HIS A 47 20.99 -2.42 11.14
CA HIS A 47 22.44 -2.22 11.13
C HIS A 47 22.72 -1.18 10.04
N VAL A 48 22.34 0.08 10.30
CA VAL A 48 22.78 1.25 9.55
C VAL A 48 24.19 1.55 10.05
N SER A 49 25.09 0.59 9.85
CA SER A 49 26.51 0.88 9.83
C SER A 49 26.71 1.86 8.68
N GLY A 50 27.23 3.06 8.99
CA GLY A 50 27.58 4.06 7.99
C GLY A 50 28.30 3.43 6.80
N ALA A 51 27.91 3.86 5.61
CA ALA A 51 28.41 3.29 4.35
C ALA A 51 29.95 3.27 4.36
N PRO A 52 30.61 2.10 4.21
CA PRO A 52 32.03 2.09 3.94
C PRO A 52 32.24 2.65 2.53
N ALA A 53 33.25 3.51 2.39
CA ALA A 53 33.61 4.24 1.18
C ALA A 53 34.13 3.37 0.00
N ALA A 54 33.77 2.08 -0.07
CA ALA A 54 34.38 1.07 -0.94
C ALA A 54 33.47 0.54 -2.07
N SER A 55 32.40 1.26 -2.45
CA SER A 55 31.49 0.87 -3.55
C SER A 55 31.66 1.68 -4.84
N LYS A 56 32.52 2.72 -4.86
CA LYS A 56 32.65 3.67 -5.99
C LYS A 56 32.77 3.04 -7.39
N PRO A 57 33.60 2.00 -7.64
CA PRO A 57 33.74 1.49 -9.01
C PRO A 57 32.53 0.69 -9.51
N ILE A 58 31.67 0.16 -8.63
CA ILE A 58 30.48 -0.61 -9.04
C ILE A 58 29.31 0.31 -9.39
N LEU A 59 29.28 1.50 -8.80
CA LEU A 59 28.18 2.46 -8.95
C LEU A 59 28.60 3.69 -9.77
N GLU A 60 29.74 3.61 -10.46
CA GLU A 60 30.23 4.68 -11.33
C GLU A 60 29.21 4.96 -12.44
N GLY A 61 28.86 6.24 -12.64
CA GLY A 61 27.86 6.65 -13.62
C GLY A 61 26.39 6.47 -13.20
N LEU A 62 26.11 5.88 -12.03
CA LEU A 62 24.74 5.61 -11.59
C LEU A 62 23.93 6.91 -11.38
N ASP A 63 24.54 7.91 -10.73
CA ASP A 63 23.87 9.17 -10.42
C ASP A 63 23.52 9.93 -11.71
N GLU A 64 24.43 9.95 -12.69
CA GLU A 64 24.21 10.55 -14.00
C GLU A 64 23.08 9.85 -14.75
N PHE A 65 23.11 8.52 -14.81
CA PHE A 65 22.06 7.71 -15.43
C PHE A 65 20.68 7.98 -14.79
N ILE A 66 20.60 8.01 -13.46
CA ILE A 66 19.34 8.29 -12.76
C ILE A 66 18.82 9.68 -13.12
N VAL A 67 19.68 10.70 -13.10
CA VAL A 67 19.28 12.07 -13.43
C VAL A 67 18.84 12.20 -14.89
N GLU A 68 19.50 11.50 -15.81
CA GLU A 68 19.10 11.45 -17.23
C GLU A 68 17.71 10.81 -17.40
N GLN A 69 17.48 9.65 -16.78
CA GLN A 69 16.19 8.97 -16.83
C GLN A 69 15.07 9.77 -16.16
N MET A 70 15.34 10.42 -15.03
CA MET A 70 14.35 11.30 -14.39
C MET A 70 13.93 12.45 -15.31
N LYS A 71 14.86 13.00 -16.10
CA LYS A 71 14.54 14.04 -17.11
C LYS A 71 13.72 13.47 -18.25
N GLU A 72 14.11 12.32 -18.79
CA GLU A 72 13.40 11.66 -19.90
C GLU A 72 11.94 11.35 -19.54
N TRP A 73 11.70 10.81 -18.34
CA TRP A 73 10.39 10.40 -17.86
C TRP A 73 9.63 11.49 -17.10
N ASN A 74 10.19 12.71 -17.01
CA ASN A 74 9.63 13.83 -16.24
C ASN A 74 9.29 13.47 -14.79
N VAL A 75 10.16 12.70 -14.13
CA VAL A 75 9.99 12.25 -12.74
C VAL A 75 10.44 13.38 -11.79
N PRO A 76 9.55 13.96 -10.97
CA PRO A 76 9.89 15.10 -10.12
C PRO A 76 10.82 14.72 -8.95
N GLY A 77 10.72 13.50 -8.44
CA GLY A 77 11.52 13.04 -7.32
C GLY A 77 11.57 11.51 -7.21
N LEU A 78 12.71 10.99 -6.79
CA LEU A 78 13.00 9.56 -6.70
C LEU A 78 13.90 9.27 -5.50
N ALA A 79 13.71 8.13 -4.83
CA ALA A 79 14.66 7.63 -3.83
C ALA A 79 15.13 6.23 -4.20
N ILE A 80 16.44 5.98 -4.12
CA ILE A 80 17.06 4.69 -4.43
C ILE A 80 17.90 4.24 -3.24
N ALA A 81 17.76 2.96 -2.87
CA ALA A 81 18.64 2.27 -1.96
C ALA A 81 19.14 0.96 -2.61
N ILE A 82 20.44 0.69 -2.48
CA ILE A 82 21.07 -0.54 -2.98
C ILE A 82 21.72 -1.26 -1.82
N VAL A 83 21.37 -2.53 -1.65
CA VAL A 83 21.91 -3.41 -0.61
C VAL A 83 22.73 -4.50 -1.27
N ARG A 84 23.96 -4.71 -0.79
CA ARG A 84 24.86 -5.78 -1.22
C ARG A 84 25.50 -6.40 0.01
N ASP A 85 25.50 -7.74 0.08
CA ASP A 85 26.10 -8.49 1.19
C ASP A 85 25.60 -8.01 2.57
N GLY A 86 24.29 -7.75 2.67
CA GLY A 86 23.63 -7.25 3.88
C GLY A 86 23.94 -5.79 4.23
N LYS A 87 24.70 -5.07 3.41
CA LYS A 87 25.12 -3.68 3.65
C LYS A 87 24.50 -2.73 2.63
N VAL A 88 24.04 -1.58 3.10
CA VAL A 88 23.58 -0.49 2.23
C VAL A 88 24.81 0.17 1.60
N ILE A 89 24.97 0.03 0.28
CA ILE A 89 26.09 0.59 -0.49
C ILE A 89 25.70 1.87 -1.25
N HIS A 90 24.41 2.17 -1.33
CA HIS A 90 23.84 3.41 -1.87
C HIS A 90 22.52 3.70 -1.17
N SER A 91 22.28 4.96 -0.80
CA SER A 91 20.99 5.43 -0.27
C SER A 91 20.88 6.93 -0.52
N LYS A 92 20.11 7.31 -1.53
CA LYS A 92 20.06 8.69 -2.00
C LYS A 92 18.67 9.07 -2.51
N GLY A 93 18.30 10.32 -2.28
CA GLY A 93 17.15 10.98 -2.89
C GLY A 93 17.59 11.89 -4.03
N TYR A 94 16.75 12.00 -5.06
CA TYR A 94 16.94 12.78 -6.26
C TYR A 94 15.71 13.64 -6.49
N GLY A 95 15.90 14.87 -7.00
CA GLY A 95 14.81 15.80 -7.27
C GLY A 95 14.06 16.27 -6.02
N PHE A 96 12.78 16.57 -6.17
CA PHE A 96 11.93 17.21 -5.17
C PHE A 96 10.73 16.34 -4.79
N ARG A 97 10.44 16.24 -3.49
CA ARG A 97 9.19 15.66 -2.96
C ARG A 97 8.01 16.63 -3.03
N ASP A 98 8.32 17.93 -3.13
CA ASP A 98 7.36 19.00 -3.34
C ASP A 98 8.01 19.99 -4.31
N VAL A 99 7.51 20.04 -5.55
CA VAL A 99 8.09 20.84 -6.63
C VAL A 99 7.86 22.33 -6.38
N GLU A 100 6.69 22.71 -5.86
CA GLU A 100 6.33 24.11 -5.61
C GLU A 100 7.18 24.72 -4.50
N LYS A 101 7.38 23.96 -3.41
CA LYS A 101 8.20 24.38 -2.26
C LYS A 101 9.67 24.02 -2.39
N GLN A 102 10.07 23.41 -3.51
CA GLN A 102 11.42 22.91 -3.76
C GLN A 102 11.98 22.07 -2.61
N LEU A 103 11.15 21.23 -1.99
CA LEU A 103 11.61 20.37 -0.90
C LEU A 103 12.30 19.13 -1.49
N PRO A 104 13.55 18.83 -1.14
CA PRO A 104 14.28 17.71 -1.75
C PRO A 104 13.71 16.36 -1.31
N VAL A 105 13.84 15.37 -2.18
CA VAL A 105 13.71 13.97 -1.76
C VAL A 105 14.92 13.61 -0.91
N THR A 106 14.68 12.89 0.19
CA THR A 106 15.72 12.36 1.07
C THR A 106 15.52 10.85 1.23
N PRO A 107 16.52 10.10 1.72
CA PRO A 107 16.34 8.70 2.10
C PRO A 107 15.22 8.44 3.13
N LYS A 108 14.72 9.47 3.80
CA LYS A 108 13.63 9.40 4.79
C LYS A 108 12.28 9.90 4.25
N THR A 109 12.21 10.30 2.98
CA THR A 109 10.96 10.73 2.37
C THR A 109 10.00 9.54 2.27
N LEU A 110 8.76 9.73 2.71
CA LEU A 110 7.70 8.73 2.59
C LEU A 110 7.10 8.75 1.19
N PHE A 111 6.93 7.56 0.60
CA PHE A 111 6.29 7.35 -0.69
C PHE A 111 5.13 6.38 -0.53
N ALA A 112 4.08 6.56 -1.34
CA ALA A 112 3.07 5.53 -1.52
C ALA A 112 3.68 4.37 -2.31
N ILE A 113 3.77 3.19 -1.71
CA ILE A 113 4.44 2.01 -2.32
C ILE A 113 3.50 1.16 -3.19
N GLY A 114 2.21 1.51 -3.26
CA GLY A 114 1.22 0.85 -4.11
C GLY A 114 1.18 -0.67 -3.91
N SER A 115 1.23 -1.42 -5.02
CA SER A 115 1.16 -2.89 -5.01
C SER A 115 2.27 -3.61 -4.24
N ILE A 116 3.38 -2.95 -3.90
CA ILE A 116 4.41 -3.52 -3.00
C ILE A 116 3.80 -3.88 -1.64
N THR A 117 2.72 -3.20 -1.23
CA THR A 117 1.93 -3.53 -0.03
C THR A 117 1.48 -4.99 0.02
N LYS A 118 1.25 -5.64 -1.14
CA LYS A 118 0.84 -7.05 -1.22
C LYS A 118 1.91 -7.99 -0.65
N SER A 119 3.20 -7.67 -0.83
CA SER A 119 4.29 -8.47 -0.24
C SER A 119 4.21 -8.49 1.29
N PHE A 120 3.89 -7.35 1.91
CA PHE A 120 3.68 -7.27 3.36
C PHE A 120 2.44 -8.07 3.79
N ALA A 121 1.35 -8.01 3.03
CA ALA A 121 0.17 -8.82 3.30
C ALA A 121 0.48 -10.33 3.27
N VAL A 122 1.26 -10.78 2.29
CA VAL A 122 1.70 -12.18 2.18
C VAL A 122 2.64 -12.58 3.31
N VAL A 123 3.56 -11.70 3.74
CA VAL A 123 4.41 -11.95 4.93
C VAL A 123 3.54 -12.16 6.17
N THR A 124 2.52 -11.33 6.40
CA THR A 124 1.59 -11.50 7.52
C THR A 124 0.84 -12.83 7.45
N LEU A 125 0.43 -13.27 6.26
CA LEU A 125 -0.17 -14.60 6.07
C LEU A 125 0.84 -15.73 6.36
N GLY A 126 2.11 -15.57 5.98
CA GLY A 126 3.19 -16.49 6.30
C GLY A 126 3.40 -16.64 7.81
N MET A 127 3.39 -15.53 8.55
CA MET A 127 3.48 -15.57 10.02
C MET A 127 2.31 -16.36 10.63
N LEU A 128 1.09 -16.19 10.12
CA LEU A 128 -0.06 -16.98 10.56
C LEU A 128 0.08 -18.47 10.21
N ALA A 129 0.73 -18.80 9.09
CA ALA A 129 1.00 -20.17 8.71
C ALA A 129 2.05 -20.82 9.62
N ASP A 130 3.13 -20.10 9.96
CA ASP A 130 4.16 -20.55 10.90
C ASP A 130 3.58 -20.81 12.29
N GLU A 131 2.57 -20.02 12.70
CA GLU A 131 1.82 -20.21 13.95
C GLU A 131 0.78 -21.35 13.87
N GLY A 132 0.63 -22.02 12.74
CA GLY A 132 -0.38 -23.07 12.51
C GLY A 132 -1.83 -22.56 12.46
N LYS A 133 -2.04 -21.24 12.38
CA LYS A 133 -3.36 -20.60 12.28
C LYS A 133 -3.89 -20.54 10.85
N LEU A 134 -2.98 -20.59 9.88
CA LEU A 134 -3.27 -20.66 8.45
C LEU A 134 -2.63 -21.93 7.86
N ASP A 135 -3.34 -22.56 6.95
CA ASP A 135 -2.83 -23.63 6.10
C ASP A 135 -3.01 -23.15 4.66
N TRP A 136 -1.92 -23.11 3.91
CA TRP A 136 -1.90 -22.57 2.56
C TRP A 136 -2.81 -23.31 1.60
N ASP A 137 -3.04 -24.60 1.86
CA ASP A 137 -3.70 -25.52 0.95
C ASP A 137 -5.11 -25.92 1.44
N LYS A 138 -5.58 -25.33 2.56
CA LYS A 138 -6.99 -25.43 2.97
C LYS A 138 -7.87 -24.46 2.17
N PRO A 139 -9.12 -24.85 1.87
CA PRO A 139 -10.08 -23.94 1.24
C PRO A 139 -10.26 -22.66 2.06
N VAL A 140 -10.33 -21.52 1.38
CA VAL A 140 -10.50 -20.19 2.01
C VAL A 140 -11.74 -20.12 2.90
N ARG A 141 -12.78 -20.88 2.56
CA ARG A 141 -14.04 -20.95 3.31
C ARG A 141 -13.89 -21.46 4.74
N GLU A 142 -12.86 -22.24 5.03
CA GLU A 142 -12.54 -22.68 6.39
C GLU A 142 -12.22 -21.49 7.30
N TYR A 143 -11.67 -20.42 6.73
CA TYR A 143 -11.34 -19.18 7.43
C TYR A 143 -12.43 -18.12 7.29
N VAL A 144 -13.04 -18.02 6.11
CA VAL A 144 -14.06 -17.01 5.77
C VAL A 144 -15.35 -17.72 5.37
N ARG A 145 -16.22 -18.00 6.36
CA ARG A 145 -17.44 -18.82 6.16
C ARG A 145 -18.39 -18.29 5.08
N ASN A 146 -18.43 -16.97 4.89
CA ASN A 146 -19.27 -16.32 3.88
C ASN A 146 -18.58 -16.13 2.53
N PHE A 147 -17.40 -16.73 2.32
CA PHE A 147 -16.67 -16.63 1.06
C PHE A 147 -17.44 -17.33 -0.07
N ARG A 148 -17.69 -16.58 -1.15
CA ARG A 148 -18.42 -17.02 -2.33
C ARG A 148 -17.79 -16.39 -3.58
N LEU A 149 -17.60 -17.20 -4.60
CA LEU A 149 -17.26 -16.79 -5.96
C LEU A 149 -18.43 -17.09 -6.89
N TYR A 150 -18.36 -16.61 -8.13
CA TYR A 150 -19.34 -16.97 -9.15
C TYR A 150 -19.33 -18.48 -9.44
N ASP A 151 -18.14 -19.09 -9.52
CA ASP A 151 -17.99 -20.52 -9.78
C ASP A 151 -18.12 -21.33 -8.47
N PRO A 152 -19.04 -22.33 -8.40
CA PRO A 152 -19.22 -23.14 -7.19
C PRO A 152 -18.01 -24.02 -6.84
N VAL A 153 -17.27 -24.53 -7.84
CA VAL A 153 -16.09 -25.37 -7.61
C VAL A 153 -14.97 -24.51 -7.03
N ALA A 154 -14.70 -23.34 -7.61
CA ALA A 154 -13.73 -22.40 -7.10
C ALA A 154 -14.13 -21.90 -5.70
N THR A 155 -15.42 -21.64 -5.47
CA THR A 155 -15.94 -21.27 -4.16
C THR A 155 -15.55 -22.29 -3.09
N GLU A 156 -15.71 -23.59 -3.36
CA GLU A 156 -15.43 -24.65 -2.39
C GLU A 156 -13.97 -25.07 -2.30
N ARG A 157 -13.16 -24.81 -3.34
CA ARG A 157 -11.80 -25.39 -3.45
C ARG A 157 -10.66 -24.39 -3.43
N ILE A 158 -10.92 -23.11 -3.73
CA ILE A 158 -9.83 -22.13 -3.81
C ILE A 158 -9.14 -21.98 -2.47
N THR A 159 -7.82 -21.93 -2.50
CA THR A 159 -6.97 -21.88 -1.30
C THR A 159 -6.38 -20.48 -1.10
N MET A 160 -5.80 -20.21 0.08
CA MET A 160 -5.07 -18.96 0.27
C MET A 160 -3.88 -18.84 -0.68
N ARG A 161 -3.21 -19.95 -1.01
CA ARG A 161 -2.14 -20.00 -2.00
C ARG A 161 -2.61 -19.51 -3.37
N ASP A 162 -3.79 -19.92 -3.81
CA ASP A 162 -4.36 -19.50 -5.09
C ASP A 162 -4.67 -18.01 -5.10
N LEU A 163 -5.23 -17.47 -4.02
CA LEU A 163 -5.54 -16.04 -3.91
C LEU A 163 -4.30 -15.16 -4.01
N VAL A 164 -3.25 -15.45 -3.23
CA VAL A 164 -2.02 -14.64 -3.21
C VAL A 164 -1.15 -14.85 -4.45
N SER A 165 -1.40 -15.91 -5.21
CA SER A 165 -0.70 -16.22 -6.47
C SER A 165 -1.50 -15.80 -7.72
N HIS A 166 -2.60 -15.06 -7.55
CA HIS A 166 -3.46 -14.60 -8.66
C HIS A 166 -4.04 -15.74 -9.52
N ARG A 167 -4.44 -16.86 -8.90
CA ARG A 167 -5.01 -18.05 -9.57
C ARG A 167 -6.51 -18.22 -9.38
N SER A 168 -7.20 -17.17 -8.93
CA SER A 168 -8.64 -17.22 -8.67
C SER A 168 -9.52 -17.16 -9.91
N GLY A 169 -8.97 -16.72 -11.05
CA GLY A 169 -9.75 -16.43 -12.26
C GLY A 169 -10.66 -15.20 -12.14
N LEU A 170 -10.51 -14.39 -11.09
CA LEU A 170 -11.26 -13.15 -10.95
C LEU A 170 -10.73 -12.06 -11.91
N PRO A 171 -11.61 -11.34 -12.62
CA PRO A 171 -11.22 -10.18 -13.41
C PRO A 171 -10.74 -9.03 -12.50
N GLY A 172 -10.12 -8.01 -13.11
CA GLY A 172 -9.68 -6.80 -12.42
C GLY A 172 -10.83 -6.15 -11.62
N HIS A 173 -10.57 -5.88 -10.34
CA HIS A 173 -11.54 -5.38 -9.35
C HIS A 173 -10.90 -4.33 -8.42
N ASP A 174 -9.79 -3.74 -8.86
CA ASP A 174 -9.02 -2.73 -8.15
C ASP A 174 -9.79 -1.42 -7.94
N PHE A 175 -10.79 -1.14 -8.78
CA PHE A 175 -11.64 0.06 -8.64
C PHE A 175 -12.40 0.15 -7.31
N PHE A 176 -12.72 -0.98 -6.67
CA PHE A 176 -13.40 -0.98 -5.36
C PHE A 176 -12.58 -0.26 -4.26
N MET A 177 -11.26 -0.20 -4.40
CA MET A 177 -10.38 0.48 -3.44
C MET A 177 -10.56 2.00 -3.44
N TYR A 178 -11.16 2.56 -4.50
CA TYR A 178 -11.40 4.00 -4.65
C TYR A 178 -12.83 4.41 -4.26
N GLU A 179 -13.67 3.49 -3.80
CA GLU A 179 -15.01 3.81 -3.27
C GLU A 179 -14.87 4.45 -1.87
N VAL A 180 -14.67 5.77 -1.86
CA VAL A 180 -14.52 6.56 -0.64
C VAL A 180 -15.83 6.55 0.15
N GLY A 181 -15.75 6.12 1.42
CA GLY A 181 -16.86 6.23 2.38
C GLY A 181 -17.54 4.91 2.77
N LEU A 182 -17.17 3.79 2.15
CA LEU A 182 -17.67 2.48 2.58
C LEU A 182 -16.91 1.96 3.81
N SER A 183 -17.63 1.38 4.76
CA SER A 183 -17.05 0.52 5.79
C SER A 183 -16.47 -0.74 5.14
N GLN A 184 -15.57 -1.43 5.86
CA GLN A 184 -15.03 -2.71 5.40
C GLN A 184 -16.14 -3.71 5.07
N LYS A 185 -17.19 -3.77 5.89
CA LYS A 185 -18.32 -4.67 5.65
C LYS A 185 -19.03 -4.35 4.34
N GLU A 186 -19.36 -3.08 4.11
CA GLU A 186 -20.04 -2.63 2.89
C GLU A 186 -19.18 -2.85 1.65
N MET A 187 -17.86 -2.64 1.76
CA MET A 187 -16.93 -2.91 0.67
C MET A 187 -16.93 -4.40 0.29
N ILE A 188 -16.92 -5.30 1.28
CA ILE A 188 -16.94 -6.73 0.97
C ILE A 188 -18.32 -7.16 0.45
N GLU A 189 -19.42 -6.61 0.98
CA GLU A 189 -20.78 -6.82 0.44
C GLU A 189 -20.91 -6.34 -1.02
N SER A 190 -20.35 -5.17 -1.34
CA SER A 190 -20.26 -4.63 -2.70
C SER A 190 -19.47 -5.56 -3.61
N LEU A 191 -18.30 -6.02 -3.14
CA LEU A 191 -17.44 -6.96 -3.87
C LEU A 191 -18.17 -8.28 -4.14
N TRP A 192 -18.81 -8.90 -3.14
CA TRP A 192 -19.55 -10.15 -3.32
C TRP A 192 -20.72 -9.97 -4.29
N SER A 193 -21.48 -8.88 -4.15
CA SER A 193 -22.56 -8.52 -5.08
C SER A 193 -22.05 -8.42 -6.51
N TRP A 194 -20.89 -7.79 -6.71
CA TRP A 194 -20.27 -7.66 -8.04
C TRP A 194 -19.73 -8.97 -8.59
N ILE A 195 -18.99 -9.76 -7.78
CA ILE A 195 -18.43 -11.05 -8.20
C ILE A 195 -19.53 -11.97 -8.73
N LEU A 196 -20.69 -12.00 -8.08
CA LEU A 196 -21.81 -12.84 -8.50
C LEU A 196 -22.51 -12.35 -9.79
N ARG A 197 -22.28 -11.09 -10.19
CA ARG A 197 -22.88 -10.45 -11.37
C ARG A 197 -21.93 -10.37 -12.57
N ILE A 198 -20.71 -10.93 -12.48
CA ILE A 198 -19.73 -10.93 -13.58
C ILE A 198 -20.38 -11.50 -14.86
N PRO A 199 -20.39 -10.77 -15.99
CA PRO A 199 -20.96 -11.24 -17.26
C PRO A 199 -20.32 -12.54 -17.74
N LYS A 200 -21.09 -13.43 -18.39
CA LYS A 200 -20.59 -14.70 -18.93
C LYS A 200 -19.33 -14.56 -19.79
N ALA A 201 -19.26 -13.50 -20.59
CA ALA A 201 -18.14 -13.22 -21.48
C ALA A 201 -16.83 -12.83 -20.77
N LEU A 202 -16.89 -12.48 -19.48
CA LEU A 202 -15.73 -12.09 -18.66
C LEU A 202 -15.38 -13.15 -17.61
N ARG A 203 -16.01 -14.32 -17.69
CA ARG A 203 -15.69 -15.48 -16.85
C ARG A 203 -14.61 -16.28 -17.57
N CYS A 204 -13.52 -16.60 -16.87
CA CYS A 204 -12.51 -17.53 -17.36
C CYS A 204 -13.06 -18.95 -17.49
#